data_AF-A0A345I1Z8-F1
#
_entry.id   AF-A0A345I1Z8-F1
#
_cell.length_a   1.000
_cell.length_b   1.000
_cell.length_c   1.000
_cell.angle_alpha   90.00
_cell.angle_beta   90.00
_cell.angle_gamma   90.00
#
_symmetry.space_group_name_H-M   'P 1'
#
loop_
_entity.id
_entity.type
_entity.pdbx_description
1 polymer ?
#
loop_
_entity_poly.entity_id
_entity_poly.type
_entity_poly.pdbx_seq_one_letter_code
_entity_poly.pdbx_strand_id
1 'polypeptide(L)'
;MKRPPLWLSNHPRRVVLLVLLAVLPALALVVTSSGSSDAHGTPMQPASRTFMCWRDGLTSTGEIKPINPACKAAVAESGTTPLYNWFSVLRSDGAGRTKGFIPDGQQCSGGNTTFSGYNAARNDWPLTHLTSGASLDFSYNAWAAHPGWFYVYVTKDGFDPTKTFTWDMLESSPFLTVDHPAVTGQVGTVEGAYKWKGNLPSGKSGRHIIYMVWQRSDSNETFYSCSDVVFDGGKGEVTGVGEPGTTPTDPPTDPTATCTSTRKATNSWSGGYQADVTVKNTGPNTILGWMVEFTLPSGQKVESLWNGSATYGGQQVMVHNADWNGKLAPGASATFSYVGSGGALDASVPVCTVH
;
A
#
# COMPACT_ATOMS: atom_id res chain seq x y z
N MET A 1 -11.47 84.24 11.82
CA MET A 1 -12.33 83.90 10.67
C MET A 1 -13.15 82.67 11.06
N LYS A 2 -14.45 82.86 11.36
CA LYS A 2 -15.64 82.26 10.67
C LYS A 2 -15.65 80.71 10.72
N ARG A 3 -16.57 79.96 11.35
CA ARG A 3 -18.01 80.12 11.71
C ARG A 3 -18.41 78.98 12.73
N PRO A 4 -19.63 78.95 13.31
CA PRO A 4 -19.91 78.73 14.75
C PRO A 4 -20.53 77.33 15.10
N PRO A 5 -20.93 77.06 16.38
CA PRO A 5 -21.09 75.73 17.00
C PRO A 5 -22.54 75.25 17.11
N LEU A 6 -22.79 73.94 17.26
CA LEU A 6 -24.14 73.43 17.57
C LEU A 6 -24.13 72.15 18.45
N TRP A 7 -24.82 72.27 19.59
CA TRP A 7 -25.72 71.29 20.25
C TRP A 7 -25.11 70.16 21.09
N LEU A 8 -25.29 70.16 22.42
CA LEU A 8 -26.48 69.88 23.25
C LEU A 8 -26.76 68.38 23.48
N SER A 9 -26.79 68.04 24.78
CA SER A 9 -27.86 67.28 25.46
C SER A 9 -27.78 65.75 25.57
N ASN A 10 -27.55 65.32 26.83
CA ASN A 10 -28.36 64.40 27.67
C ASN A 10 -28.70 62.97 27.20
N HIS A 11 -28.23 61.99 27.99
CA HIS A 11 -28.99 61.02 28.83
C HIS A 11 -30.23 60.27 28.25
N PRO A 12 -30.71 59.17 28.88
CA PRO A 12 -30.17 57.84 29.14
C PRO A 12 -31.19 56.73 28.73
N ARG A 13 -30.99 55.47 29.18
CA ARG A 13 -31.97 54.35 29.33
C ARG A 13 -32.25 53.44 28.13
N ARG A 14 -31.95 52.15 28.35
CA ARG A 14 -32.79 50.94 28.12
C ARG A 14 -31.96 49.73 28.61
N VAL A 15 -32.03 49.40 29.89
CA VAL A 15 -32.83 48.30 30.48
C VAL A 15 -32.55 46.92 29.84
N VAL A 16 -31.73 46.15 30.57
CA VAL A 16 -31.88 44.74 30.99
C VAL A 16 -32.12 43.68 29.91
N LEU A 17 -31.22 42.69 29.82
CA LEU A 17 -31.62 41.28 29.78
C LEU A 17 -30.59 40.36 30.44
N LEU A 18 -31.11 39.56 31.38
CA LEU A 18 -30.49 38.46 32.11
C LEU A 18 -30.02 37.34 31.16
N VAL A 19 -28.80 36.80 31.35
CA VAL A 19 -28.43 35.37 31.46
C VAL A 19 -26.93 35.34 31.83
N LEU A 20 -26.59 35.15 33.10
CA LEU A 20 -25.18 35.08 33.57
C LEU A 20 -24.93 33.90 34.52
N LEU A 21 -25.63 32.79 34.34
CA LEU A 21 -25.50 31.57 35.15
C LEU A 21 -25.73 30.31 34.29
N ALA A 22 -24.84 30.05 33.33
CA ALA A 22 -24.79 28.75 32.62
C ALA A 22 -23.50 28.52 31.77
N VAL A 23 -22.37 29.15 32.08
CA VAL A 23 -21.13 28.90 31.33
C VAL A 23 -19.96 28.83 32.31
N LEU A 24 -19.20 27.74 32.26
CA LEU A 24 -18.08 27.29 33.14
C LEU A 24 -18.55 26.25 34.18
N PRO A 25 -18.67 24.98 33.77
CA PRO A 25 -17.47 24.16 33.60
C PRO A 25 -17.48 23.45 32.24
N ALA A 26 -16.71 23.98 31.28
CA ALA A 26 -16.48 23.32 30.00
C ALA A 26 -15.00 23.45 29.64
N LEU A 27 -14.11 23.01 30.53
CA LEU A 27 -12.69 22.94 30.24
C LEU A 27 -12.03 21.79 31.00
N ALA A 28 -12.47 20.55 30.71
CA ALA A 28 -11.69 19.32 30.86
C ALA A 28 -12.53 18.11 30.39
N LEU A 29 -13.02 18.15 29.14
CA LEU A 29 -13.28 16.90 28.44
C LEU A 29 -12.04 16.65 27.59
N VAL A 30 -11.05 15.98 28.18
CA VAL A 30 -10.05 15.28 27.38
C VAL A 30 -10.84 14.21 26.65
N VAL A 31 -11.26 14.52 25.43
CA VAL A 31 -11.68 13.50 24.49
C VAL A 31 -10.40 12.73 24.17
N THR A 32 -10.11 11.70 24.95
CA THR A 32 -9.26 10.62 24.47
C THR A 32 -10.05 9.97 23.35
N SER A 33 -9.92 10.49 22.14
CA SER A 33 -10.22 9.71 20.95
C SER A 33 -9.21 8.58 20.95
N SER A 34 -9.53 7.48 21.62
CA SER A 34 -8.99 6.17 21.28
C SER A 34 -9.56 5.85 19.90
N GLY A 35 -9.02 6.50 18.87
CA GLY A 35 -9.21 6.06 17.51
C GLY A 35 -8.68 4.64 17.48
N SER A 36 -9.51 3.69 17.05
CA SER A 36 -9.02 2.39 16.63
C SER A 36 -7.92 2.67 15.61
N SER A 37 -6.67 2.40 15.97
CA SER A 37 -5.59 2.41 15.00
C SER A 37 -5.79 1.17 14.14
N ASP A 38 -6.43 1.34 12.99
CA ASP A 38 -6.62 0.26 12.03
C ASP A 38 -5.25 -0.22 11.56
N ALA A 39 -5.04 -1.53 11.62
CA ALA A 39 -3.90 -2.14 10.95
C ALA A 39 -4.23 -2.34 9.48
N HIS A 40 -3.21 -2.36 8.64
CA HIS A 40 -3.39 -2.47 7.21
C HIS A 40 -2.16 -3.12 6.60
N GLY A 41 -2.39 -4.21 5.87
CA GLY A 41 -1.36 -4.92 5.16
C GLY A 41 -1.88 -6.14 4.41
N THR A 42 -1.09 -6.65 3.47
CA THR A 42 -1.33 -7.93 2.81
C THR A 42 0.02 -8.48 2.31
N PRO A 43 0.15 -9.79 2.08
CA PRO A 43 1.35 -10.38 1.48
C PRO A 43 1.69 -9.75 0.13
N MET A 44 2.94 -9.33 0.02
CA MET A 44 3.56 -8.93 -1.25
C MET A 44 4.38 -10.08 -1.83
N GLN A 45 4.97 -10.96 -1.01
CA GLN A 45 5.71 -12.15 -1.45
C GLN A 45 5.42 -13.38 -0.59
N PRO A 46 4.83 -14.45 -1.16
CA PRO A 46 4.10 -14.45 -2.43
C PRO A 46 2.87 -13.54 -2.34
N ALA A 47 2.60 -12.81 -3.41
CA ALA A 47 1.60 -11.75 -3.39
C ALA A 47 0.17 -12.23 -3.27
N SER A 48 -0.66 -11.48 -2.55
CA SER A 48 -2.08 -11.77 -2.41
C SER A 48 -2.88 -11.46 -3.66
N ARG A 49 -4.08 -12.05 -3.76
CA ARG A 49 -5.07 -11.73 -4.81
C ARG A 49 -5.37 -10.24 -4.87
N THR A 50 -5.63 -9.60 -3.74
CA THR A 50 -6.00 -8.17 -3.70
C THR A 50 -4.84 -7.29 -4.15
N PHE A 51 -3.61 -7.56 -3.70
CA PHE A 51 -2.44 -6.81 -4.13
C PHE A 51 -2.15 -7.01 -5.62
N MET A 52 -2.24 -8.24 -6.12
CA MET A 52 -2.00 -8.53 -7.54
C MET A 52 -3.06 -7.93 -8.44
N CYS A 53 -4.33 -7.95 -8.05
CA CYS A 53 -5.38 -7.30 -8.83
C CYS A 53 -5.31 -5.77 -8.78
N TRP A 54 -4.82 -5.20 -7.68
CA TRP A 54 -4.49 -3.78 -7.62
C TRP A 54 -3.34 -3.45 -8.59
N ARG A 55 -2.23 -4.21 -8.56
CA ARG A 55 -1.11 -4.04 -9.50
C ARG A 55 -1.52 -4.21 -10.96
N ASP A 56 -2.34 -5.20 -11.25
CA ASP A 56 -2.87 -5.50 -12.58
C ASP A 56 -3.75 -4.38 -13.13
N GLY A 57 -4.52 -3.73 -12.25
CA GLY A 57 -5.47 -2.71 -12.65
C GLY A 57 -5.02 -1.28 -12.48
N LEU A 58 -3.96 -1.00 -11.73
CA LEU A 58 -3.53 0.37 -11.45
C LEU A 58 -3.13 1.08 -12.72
N THR A 59 -3.96 2.02 -13.16
CA THR A 59 -3.60 2.95 -14.21
C THR A 59 -2.78 4.09 -13.63
N SER A 60 -2.12 4.81 -14.50
CA SER A 60 -1.43 6.05 -14.18
C SER A 60 -2.27 7.16 -13.56
N THR A 61 -3.56 7.22 -13.88
CA THR A 61 -4.49 8.20 -13.30
C THR A 61 -4.94 7.80 -11.90
N GLY A 62 -4.41 6.70 -11.35
CA GLY A 62 -4.81 6.10 -10.09
C GLY A 62 -6.14 5.35 -10.18
N GLU A 63 -6.72 5.21 -11.37
CA GLU A 63 -7.94 4.42 -11.55
C GLU A 63 -7.59 2.94 -11.56
N ILE A 64 -8.50 2.09 -11.06
CA ILE A 64 -8.31 0.64 -11.08
C ILE A 64 -9.12 0.02 -12.23
N LYS A 65 -8.43 -0.42 -13.28
CA LYS A 65 -8.96 -1.11 -14.45
C LYS A 65 -8.23 -2.44 -14.68
N PRO A 66 -8.57 -3.52 -13.95
CA PRO A 66 -7.88 -4.80 -14.09
C PRO A 66 -7.93 -5.32 -15.53
N ILE A 67 -6.87 -5.99 -15.94
CA ILE A 67 -6.70 -6.65 -17.24
C ILE A 67 -6.96 -8.15 -17.08
N ASN A 68 -6.44 -8.76 -16.00
CA ASN A 68 -6.61 -10.17 -15.67
C ASN A 68 -8.11 -10.55 -15.56
N PRO A 69 -8.56 -11.68 -16.16
CA PRO A 69 -9.97 -12.06 -16.16
C PRO A 69 -10.55 -12.35 -14.76
N ALA A 70 -9.78 -12.95 -13.85
CA ALA A 70 -10.22 -13.19 -12.48
C ALA A 70 -10.34 -11.87 -11.70
N CYS A 71 -9.38 -10.95 -11.85
CA CYS A 71 -9.44 -9.64 -11.24
C CYS A 71 -10.61 -8.80 -11.78
N LYS A 72 -10.87 -8.84 -13.09
CA LYS A 72 -12.07 -8.23 -13.69
C LYS A 72 -13.36 -8.79 -13.10
N ALA A 73 -13.45 -10.11 -12.95
CA ALA A 73 -14.62 -10.76 -12.35
C ALA A 73 -14.81 -10.36 -10.88
N ALA A 74 -13.72 -10.29 -10.10
CA ALA A 74 -13.76 -9.86 -8.71
C ALA A 74 -14.22 -8.41 -8.56
N VAL A 75 -13.75 -7.50 -9.42
CA VAL A 75 -14.21 -6.11 -9.45
C VAL A 75 -15.66 -6.00 -9.93
N ALA A 76 -16.10 -6.85 -10.86
CA ALA A 76 -17.51 -6.88 -11.28
C ALA A 76 -18.45 -7.30 -10.13
N GLU A 77 -17.99 -8.16 -9.21
CA GLU A 77 -18.76 -8.59 -8.05
C GLU A 77 -18.67 -7.59 -6.88
N SER A 78 -17.46 -7.18 -6.50
CA SER A 78 -17.20 -6.42 -5.26
C SER A 78 -16.92 -4.93 -5.46
N GLY A 79 -16.94 -4.46 -6.71
CA GLY A 79 -16.54 -3.10 -7.07
C GLY A 79 -15.03 -2.89 -6.97
N THR A 80 -14.59 -1.63 -7.16
CA THR A 80 -13.18 -1.24 -7.13
C THR A 80 -12.68 -0.85 -5.74
N THR A 81 -13.56 -0.52 -4.78
CA THR A 81 -13.19 -0.18 -3.39
C THR A 81 -12.24 -1.17 -2.73
N PRO A 82 -12.41 -2.50 -2.89
CA PRO A 82 -11.46 -3.48 -2.36
C PRO A 82 -10.02 -3.31 -2.87
N LEU A 83 -9.85 -2.81 -4.10
CA LEU A 83 -8.53 -2.59 -4.69
C LEU A 83 -7.92 -1.24 -4.31
N TYR A 84 -8.72 -0.25 -3.89
CA TYR A 84 -8.16 0.93 -3.21
C TYR A 84 -7.77 0.64 -1.76
N ASN A 85 -8.30 -0.44 -1.19
CA ASN A 85 -8.07 -0.90 0.18
C ASN A 85 -7.52 -2.33 0.16
N TRP A 86 -6.60 -2.62 -0.77
CA TRP A 86 -6.07 -3.98 -1.02
C TRP A 86 -5.40 -4.61 0.22
N PHE A 87 -5.01 -3.76 1.18
CA PHE A 87 -4.39 -4.06 2.47
C PHE A 87 -5.40 -4.21 3.63
N SER A 88 -6.72 -4.18 3.38
CA SER A 88 -7.76 -4.14 4.43
C SER A 88 -8.63 -5.40 4.51
N VAL A 89 -8.11 -6.57 4.11
CA VAL A 89 -8.84 -7.85 4.27
C VAL A 89 -8.80 -8.30 5.73
N LEU A 90 -9.63 -7.66 6.55
CA LEU A 90 -9.58 -7.76 8.01
C LEU A 90 -10.92 -8.15 8.64
N ARG A 91 -10.82 -8.64 9.86
CA ARG A 91 -11.92 -8.77 10.83
C ARG A 91 -11.48 -8.14 12.14
N SER A 92 -12.13 -7.05 12.54
CA SER A 92 -11.87 -6.39 13.83
C SER A 92 -12.17 -7.29 15.04
N ASP A 93 -13.02 -8.30 14.84
CA ASP A 93 -13.35 -9.33 15.82
C ASP A 93 -12.54 -10.63 15.65
N GLY A 94 -11.52 -10.69 14.80
CA GLY A 94 -10.84 -11.93 14.44
C GLY A 94 -10.26 -12.73 15.62
N ALA A 95 -9.46 -12.08 16.47
CA ALA A 95 -8.71 -12.65 17.60
C ALA A 95 -7.92 -13.92 17.21
N GLY A 96 -7.34 -13.95 16.00
CA GLY A 96 -6.61 -15.09 15.44
C GLY A 96 -7.47 -16.27 15.00
N ARG A 97 -8.81 -16.18 15.10
CA ARG A 97 -9.72 -17.28 14.78
C ARG A 97 -9.79 -17.52 13.27
N THR A 98 -9.80 -18.79 12.88
CA THR A 98 -9.79 -19.23 11.48
C THR A 98 -10.95 -20.19 11.20
N LYS A 99 -10.68 -21.50 11.20
CA LYS A 99 -11.67 -22.56 11.01
C LYS A 99 -12.75 -22.51 12.09
N GLY A 100 -14.01 -22.58 11.69
CA GLY A 100 -15.17 -22.45 12.58
C GLY A 100 -15.57 -21.02 12.90
N PHE A 101 -14.78 -20.02 12.49
CA PHE A 101 -15.14 -18.60 12.56
C PHE A 101 -15.41 -18.02 11.17
N ILE A 102 -14.47 -18.18 10.23
CA ILE A 102 -14.68 -17.83 8.82
C ILE A 102 -15.36 -19.02 8.13
N PRO A 103 -16.50 -18.83 7.45
CA PRO A 103 -17.14 -19.91 6.70
C PRO A 103 -16.29 -20.44 5.54
N ASP A 104 -16.58 -21.67 5.12
CA ASP A 104 -16.01 -22.23 3.89
C ASP A 104 -16.39 -21.37 2.67
N GLY A 105 -15.47 -21.22 1.72
CA GLY A 105 -15.62 -20.35 0.57
C GLY A 105 -15.44 -18.86 0.88
N GLN A 106 -15.04 -18.48 2.08
CA GLN A 106 -14.85 -17.07 2.46
C GLN A 106 -13.44 -16.75 2.98
N GLN A 107 -12.52 -17.71 2.92
CA GLN A 107 -11.16 -17.60 3.45
C GLN A 107 -10.41 -16.39 2.88
N CYS A 108 -10.47 -16.19 1.57
CA CYS A 108 -9.72 -15.13 0.87
C CYS A 108 -10.28 -13.72 1.12
N SER A 109 -11.53 -13.64 1.56
CA SER A 109 -12.15 -12.41 2.06
C SER A 109 -12.08 -12.24 3.58
N GLY A 110 -11.59 -13.25 4.32
CA GLY A 110 -11.68 -13.28 5.78
C GLY A 110 -13.11 -13.23 6.32
N GLY A 111 -14.11 -13.62 5.53
CA GLY A 111 -15.54 -13.41 5.86
C GLY A 111 -15.99 -11.94 5.82
N ASN A 112 -15.21 -11.05 5.21
CA ASN A 112 -15.58 -9.66 4.94
C ASN A 112 -16.28 -9.57 3.58
N THR A 113 -17.56 -9.20 3.58
CA THR A 113 -18.39 -9.16 2.36
C THR A 113 -17.92 -8.13 1.34
N THR A 114 -17.17 -7.10 1.75
CA THR A 114 -16.55 -6.14 0.82
C THR A 114 -15.57 -6.83 -0.14
N PHE A 115 -14.98 -7.96 0.25
CA PHE A 115 -13.98 -8.69 -0.55
C PHE A 115 -14.53 -10.01 -1.14
N SER A 116 -15.86 -10.17 -1.26
CA SER A 116 -16.47 -11.46 -1.63
C SER A 116 -15.98 -12.04 -2.97
N GLY A 117 -15.76 -11.18 -3.98
CA GLY A 117 -15.31 -11.58 -5.31
C GLY A 117 -13.92 -12.19 -5.34
N TYR A 118 -13.10 -11.93 -4.31
CA TYR A 118 -11.77 -12.53 -4.17
C TYR A 118 -11.82 -13.97 -3.67
N ASN A 119 -12.99 -14.50 -3.33
CA ASN A 119 -13.17 -15.91 -2.99
C ASN A 119 -13.39 -16.81 -4.22
N ALA A 120 -13.58 -16.25 -5.41
CA ALA A 120 -13.97 -17.02 -6.58
C ALA A 120 -12.99 -18.17 -6.88
N ALA A 121 -13.55 -19.37 -7.08
CA ALA A 121 -12.81 -20.58 -7.43
C ALA A 121 -12.47 -20.55 -8.93
N ARG A 122 -11.26 -20.08 -9.26
CA ARG A 122 -10.79 -19.91 -10.62
C ARG A 122 -9.31 -20.30 -10.75
N ASN A 123 -8.93 -20.75 -11.93
CA ASN A 123 -7.55 -21.14 -12.25
C ASN A 123 -6.76 -20.08 -13.03
N ASP A 124 -7.33 -18.88 -13.20
CA ASP A 124 -6.78 -17.76 -13.98
C ASP A 124 -6.49 -16.52 -13.13
N TRP A 125 -6.44 -16.66 -11.80
CA TRP A 125 -5.85 -15.65 -10.92
C TRP A 125 -4.37 -15.41 -11.25
N PRO A 126 -3.84 -14.18 -11.04
CA PRO A 126 -2.41 -13.93 -11.04
C PRO A 126 -1.67 -14.91 -10.13
N LEU A 127 -0.49 -15.36 -10.56
CA LEU A 127 0.14 -16.56 -10.02
C LEU A 127 1.61 -16.33 -9.71
N THR A 128 2.06 -16.70 -8.51
CA THR A 128 3.49 -16.70 -8.18
C THR A 128 4.10 -18.09 -8.40
N HIS A 129 5.19 -18.18 -9.16
CA HIS A 129 5.91 -19.40 -9.48
C HIS A 129 6.99 -19.68 -8.42
N LEU A 130 6.99 -20.88 -7.85
CA LEU A 130 7.79 -21.23 -6.69
C LEU A 130 8.48 -22.58 -6.85
N THR A 131 9.53 -22.78 -6.05
CA THR A 131 10.27 -24.05 -5.95
C THR A 131 9.94 -24.70 -4.62
N SER A 132 9.44 -25.93 -4.68
CA SER A 132 9.14 -26.75 -3.51
C SER A 132 10.38 -26.94 -2.64
N GLY A 133 10.27 -26.75 -1.33
CA GLY A 133 11.40 -26.87 -0.39
C GLY A 133 12.43 -25.74 -0.43
N ALA A 134 12.31 -24.76 -1.33
CA ALA A 134 13.26 -23.66 -1.43
C ALA A 134 13.05 -22.62 -0.31
N SER A 135 14.12 -21.88 0.01
CA SER A 135 14.01 -20.66 0.82
C SER A 135 13.36 -19.55 -0.02
N LEU A 136 12.48 -18.78 0.61
CA LEU A 136 11.84 -17.60 0.06
C LEU A 136 12.06 -16.40 1.00
N ASP A 137 12.29 -15.24 0.41
CA ASP A 137 12.21 -13.95 1.10
C ASP A 137 10.75 -13.52 1.12
N PHE A 138 10.07 -13.70 2.24
CA PHE A 138 8.69 -13.29 2.40
C PHE A 138 8.60 -11.80 2.67
N SER A 139 7.54 -11.18 2.14
CA SER A 139 7.25 -9.77 2.33
C SER A 139 5.75 -9.59 2.56
N TYR A 140 5.40 -8.79 3.57
CA TYR A 140 4.03 -8.45 3.91
C TYR A 140 3.94 -6.94 4.10
N ASN A 141 3.12 -6.26 3.30
CA ASN A 141 3.00 -4.81 3.36
C ASN A 141 2.54 -4.35 4.76
N ALA A 142 3.15 -3.26 5.23
CA ALA A 142 2.88 -2.61 6.50
C ALA A 142 2.35 -1.20 6.26
N TRP A 143 1.22 -1.09 5.54
CA TRP A 143 0.53 0.18 5.32
C TRP A 143 0.20 0.87 6.65
N ALA A 144 -0.25 0.10 7.63
CA ALA A 144 -0.25 0.52 9.03
C ALA A 144 0.38 -0.60 9.86
N ALA A 145 1.56 -0.33 10.41
CA ALA A 145 2.33 -1.32 11.17
C ALA A 145 1.78 -1.51 12.58
N HIS A 146 1.67 -2.77 13.00
CA HIS A 146 1.23 -3.23 14.32
C HIS A 146 1.96 -4.52 14.73
N PRO A 147 2.18 -4.75 16.03
CA PRO A 147 2.82 -5.97 16.50
C PRO A 147 1.88 -7.18 16.32
N GLY A 148 2.44 -8.36 16.07
CA GLY A 148 1.65 -9.58 16.00
C GLY A 148 2.40 -10.80 15.46
N TRP A 149 1.63 -11.87 15.27
CA TRP A 149 2.08 -13.13 14.69
C TRP A 149 1.57 -13.31 13.28
N PHE A 150 2.42 -13.87 12.41
CA PHE A 150 2.03 -14.30 11.07
C PHE A 150 2.04 -15.82 11.00
N TYR A 151 0.89 -16.41 10.65
CA TYR A 151 0.73 -17.83 10.44
C TYR A 151 0.55 -18.10 8.95
N VAL A 152 1.44 -18.91 8.37
CA VAL A 152 1.47 -19.19 6.93
C VAL A 152 1.12 -20.64 6.68
N TYR A 153 -0.01 -20.86 6.02
CA TYR A 153 -0.54 -22.16 5.65
C TYR A 153 -0.41 -22.37 4.15
N VAL A 154 -0.53 -23.63 3.72
CA VAL A 154 -0.58 -24.02 2.31
C VAL A 154 -1.73 -25.01 2.13
N THR A 155 -2.30 -25.07 0.92
CA THR A 155 -3.24 -26.14 0.58
C THR A 155 -2.55 -27.51 0.50
N LYS A 156 -3.31 -28.56 0.79
CA LYS A 156 -2.92 -29.97 0.61
C LYS A 156 -2.66 -30.29 -0.85
N ASP A 157 -1.93 -31.38 -1.09
CA ASP A 157 -1.67 -31.88 -2.44
C ASP A 157 -2.97 -32.32 -3.12
N GLY A 158 -3.02 -32.16 -4.45
CA GLY A 158 -4.25 -32.38 -5.22
C GLY A 158 -5.26 -31.23 -5.15
N PHE A 159 -4.85 -30.05 -4.67
CA PHE A 159 -5.69 -28.84 -4.70
C PHE A 159 -6.14 -28.51 -6.13
N ASP A 160 -7.46 -28.38 -6.31
CA ASP A 160 -8.09 -27.94 -7.55
C ASP A 160 -8.58 -26.50 -7.39
N PRO A 161 -7.96 -25.51 -8.05
CA PRO A 161 -8.32 -24.09 -7.92
C PRO A 161 -9.72 -23.76 -8.45
N THR A 162 -10.37 -24.67 -9.17
CA THR A 162 -11.74 -24.51 -9.68
C THR A 162 -12.80 -25.00 -8.69
N LYS A 163 -12.40 -25.56 -7.54
CA LYS A 163 -13.30 -25.93 -6.44
C LYS A 163 -13.36 -24.82 -5.41
N THR A 164 -14.52 -24.67 -4.77
CA THR A 164 -14.69 -23.75 -3.64
C THR A 164 -13.63 -24.05 -2.58
N PHE A 165 -12.83 -23.03 -2.23
CA PHE A 165 -11.78 -23.18 -1.24
C PHE A 165 -12.41 -23.41 0.15
N THR A 166 -12.04 -24.50 0.82
CA THR A 166 -12.55 -24.85 2.15
C THR A 166 -11.42 -25.05 3.14
N TRP A 167 -11.72 -24.99 4.44
CA TRP A 167 -10.74 -25.23 5.50
C TRP A 167 -10.16 -26.64 5.46
N ASP A 168 -10.88 -27.62 4.93
CA ASP A 168 -10.39 -28.99 4.79
C ASP A 168 -9.34 -29.14 3.68
N MET A 169 -9.24 -28.16 2.77
CA MET A 169 -8.20 -28.12 1.74
C MET A 169 -6.86 -27.57 2.26
N LEU A 170 -6.82 -26.91 3.41
CA LEU A 170 -5.57 -26.43 4.03
C LEU A 170 -4.88 -27.52 4.85
N GLU A 171 -3.55 -27.49 4.89
CA GLU A 171 -2.80 -28.23 5.89
C GLU A 171 -3.22 -27.81 7.30
N SER A 172 -3.26 -28.76 8.23
CA SER A 172 -3.80 -28.54 9.58
C SER A 172 -2.92 -27.66 10.47
N SER A 173 -1.69 -27.37 10.05
CA SER A 173 -0.73 -26.54 10.77
C SER A 173 -0.04 -25.59 9.80
N PRO A 174 0.30 -24.38 10.26
CA PRO A 174 1.09 -23.46 9.44
C PRO A 174 2.49 -24.06 9.25
N PHE A 175 3.05 -23.93 8.05
CA PHE A 175 4.43 -24.36 7.79
C PHE A 175 5.44 -23.30 8.25
N LEU A 176 5.00 -22.05 8.45
CA LEU A 176 5.77 -20.99 9.10
C LEU A 176 4.89 -20.24 10.10
N THR A 177 5.46 -19.99 11.28
CA THR A 177 4.94 -19.02 12.26
C THR A 177 6.03 -17.99 12.52
N VAL A 178 5.69 -16.71 12.36
CA VAL A 178 6.63 -15.60 12.52
C VAL A 178 6.18 -14.74 13.68
N ASP A 179 7.08 -14.52 14.62
CA ASP A 179 6.85 -13.77 15.84
C ASP A 179 7.38 -12.35 15.66
N HIS A 180 6.47 -11.36 15.59
CA HIS A 180 6.80 -9.94 15.58
C HIS A 180 7.97 -9.56 14.62
N PRO A 181 7.88 -9.86 13.32
CA PRO A 181 8.96 -9.56 12.38
C PRO A 181 9.26 -8.06 12.32
N ALA A 182 10.50 -7.72 11.99
CA ALA A 182 10.91 -6.34 11.80
C ALA A 182 10.22 -5.72 10.57
N VAL A 183 9.82 -4.45 10.70
CA VAL A 183 9.37 -3.63 9.58
C VAL A 183 10.60 -2.99 8.93
N THR A 184 10.62 -3.00 7.61
CA THR A 184 11.60 -2.31 6.76
C THR A 184 10.87 -1.35 5.83
N GLY A 185 11.50 -0.26 5.42
CA GLY A 185 10.84 0.78 4.61
C GLY A 185 9.92 1.69 5.43
N GLN A 186 9.28 2.62 4.73
CA GLN A 186 8.40 3.63 5.34
C GLN A 186 6.98 3.06 5.51
N VAL A 187 6.47 3.04 6.73
CA VAL A 187 5.07 2.65 7.01
C VAL A 187 4.11 3.62 6.31
N GLY A 188 3.01 3.11 5.77
CA GLY A 188 2.06 3.91 4.98
C GLY A 188 2.38 4.00 3.50
N THR A 189 3.40 3.28 3.03
CA THR A 189 3.76 3.17 1.63
C THR A 189 3.65 1.70 1.17
N VAL A 190 3.80 1.47 -0.14
CA VAL A 190 3.78 0.11 -0.69
C VAL A 190 5.04 -0.66 -0.25
N GLU A 191 6.15 0.03 -0.01
CA GLU A 191 7.48 -0.50 0.30
C GLU A 191 7.67 -0.80 1.78
N GLY A 192 6.94 -0.11 2.66
CA GLY A 192 6.86 -0.44 4.07
C GLY A 192 6.36 -1.87 4.23
N ALA A 193 7.20 -2.75 4.78
CA ALA A 193 6.88 -4.17 4.85
C ALA A 193 7.58 -4.88 6.01
N TYR A 194 6.86 -5.85 6.59
CA TYR A 194 7.49 -6.92 7.36
C TYR A 194 8.22 -7.86 6.41
N LYS A 195 9.47 -8.19 6.72
CA LYS A 195 10.27 -9.10 5.91
C LYS A 195 10.88 -10.21 6.76
N TRP A 196 10.88 -11.42 6.22
CA TRP A 196 11.52 -12.58 6.85
C TRP A 196 11.94 -13.62 5.81
N LYS A 197 12.97 -14.39 6.12
CA LYS A 197 13.33 -15.59 5.34
C LYS A 197 12.60 -16.80 5.92
N GLY A 198 12.07 -17.66 5.05
CA GLY A 198 11.45 -18.91 5.46
C GLY A 198 11.53 -19.96 4.36
N ASN A 199 11.44 -21.23 4.72
CA ASN A 199 11.42 -22.33 3.75
C ASN A 199 9.99 -22.64 3.33
N LEU A 200 9.79 -22.80 2.02
CA LEU A 200 8.56 -23.37 1.48
C LEU A 200 8.48 -24.85 1.83
N PRO A 201 7.27 -25.41 1.98
CA PRO A 201 7.10 -26.84 2.21
C PRO A 201 7.68 -27.66 1.04
N SER A 202 8.37 -28.75 1.37
CA SER A 202 8.85 -29.72 0.39
C SER A 202 7.72 -30.65 -0.09
N GLY A 203 7.88 -31.24 -1.28
CA GLY A 203 6.93 -32.22 -1.82
C GLY A 203 5.70 -31.62 -2.51
N LYS A 204 5.49 -30.30 -2.43
CA LYS A 204 4.44 -29.60 -3.19
C LYS A 204 4.72 -29.57 -4.69
N SER A 205 3.66 -29.67 -5.50
CA SER A 205 3.73 -29.58 -6.97
C SER A 205 2.41 -29.02 -7.52
N GLY A 206 2.48 -28.31 -8.64
CA GLY A 206 1.27 -27.74 -9.27
C GLY A 206 0.70 -26.56 -8.47
N ARG A 207 -0.59 -26.23 -8.70
CA ARG A 207 -1.24 -25.05 -8.12
C ARG A 207 -1.59 -25.25 -6.66
N HIS A 208 -1.40 -24.21 -5.86
CA HIS A 208 -1.74 -24.15 -4.44
C HIS A 208 -2.18 -22.74 -4.05
N ILE A 209 -2.78 -22.61 -2.87
CA ILE A 209 -2.95 -21.33 -2.18
C ILE A 209 -2.00 -21.32 -0.98
N ILE A 210 -1.21 -20.26 -0.85
CA ILE A 210 -0.58 -19.88 0.42
C ILE A 210 -1.56 -18.95 1.14
N TYR A 211 -1.99 -19.36 2.33
CA TYR A 211 -2.96 -18.63 3.13
C TYR A 211 -2.25 -18.03 4.34
N MET A 212 -2.30 -16.70 4.48
CA MET A 212 -1.63 -15.99 5.58
C MET A 212 -2.64 -15.36 6.52
N VAL A 213 -2.39 -15.53 7.81
CA VAL A 213 -3.15 -14.92 8.91
C VAL A 213 -2.21 -14.04 9.72
N TRP A 214 -2.48 -12.74 9.75
CA TRP A 214 -1.79 -11.82 10.64
C TRP A 214 -2.70 -11.52 11.84
N GLN A 215 -2.33 -12.10 12.98
CA GLN A 215 -3.00 -11.87 14.26
C GLN A 215 -2.24 -10.78 15.02
N ARG A 216 -2.92 -9.67 15.28
CA ARG A 216 -2.36 -8.60 16.12
C ARG A 216 -2.21 -9.05 17.57
N SER A 217 -1.17 -8.58 18.24
CA SER A 217 -0.95 -8.81 19.67
C SER A 217 -1.49 -7.68 20.55
N ASP A 218 -1.87 -6.56 19.94
CA ASP A 218 -2.37 -5.34 20.59
C ASP A 218 -3.88 -5.08 20.36
N SER A 219 -4.56 -5.93 19.57
CA SER A 219 -6.00 -5.86 19.36
C SER A 219 -6.59 -7.22 18.94
N ASN A 220 -7.92 -7.31 18.86
CA ASN A 220 -8.61 -8.48 18.29
C ASN A 220 -8.65 -8.46 16.76
N GLU A 221 -8.12 -7.44 16.10
CA GLU A 221 -8.16 -7.38 14.65
C GLU A 221 -7.21 -8.41 14.03
N THR A 222 -7.66 -9.09 12.97
CA THR A 222 -6.91 -10.13 12.28
C THR A 222 -7.09 -9.98 10.78
N PHE A 223 -5.99 -10.12 10.03
CA PHE A 223 -5.96 -10.02 8.56
C PHE A 223 -5.82 -11.40 7.95
N TYR A 224 -6.48 -11.59 6.82
CA TYR A 224 -6.52 -12.85 6.09
C TYR A 224 -6.16 -12.61 4.64
N SER A 225 -5.36 -13.49 4.05
CA SER A 225 -4.94 -13.33 2.66
C SER A 225 -4.76 -14.67 1.96
N CYS A 226 -5.17 -14.72 0.70
CA CYS A 226 -4.83 -15.79 -0.24
C CYS A 226 -3.82 -15.29 -1.28
N SER A 227 -2.74 -16.04 -1.44
CA SER A 227 -1.77 -15.90 -2.53
C SER A 227 -1.83 -17.14 -3.41
N ASP A 228 -2.21 -17.00 -4.68
CA ASP A 228 -2.20 -18.11 -5.64
C ASP A 228 -0.77 -18.38 -6.09
N VAL A 229 -0.33 -19.63 -5.96
CA VAL A 229 1.03 -20.04 -6.30
C VAL A 229 1.04 -21.32 -7.14
N VAL A 230 2.15 -21.56 -7.83
CA VAL A 230 2.43 -22.82 -8.51
C VAL A 230 3.83 -23.30 -8.15
N PHE A 231 3.94 -24.58 -7.77
CA PHE A 231 5.21 -25.23 -7.52
C PHE A 231 5.68 -25.95 -8.80
N ASP A 232 6.40 -25.22 -9.64
CA ASP A 232 6.90 -25.65 -10.95
C ASP A 232 8.40 -25.39 -11.16
N GLY A 233 9.10 -24.92 -10.13
CA GLY A 233 10.53 -24.60 -10.18
C GLY A 233 10.85 -23.11 -10.32
N GLY A 234 9.84 -22.23 -10.28
CA GLY A 234 10.05 -20.78 -10.20
C GLY A 234 10.70 -20.32 -8.89
N LYS A 235 11.11 -19.06 -8.84
CA LYS A 235 11.81 -18.42 -7.73
C LYS A 235 11.10 -17.16 -7.22
N GLY A 236 9.82 -17.02 -7.55
CA GLY A 236 8.96 -15.91 -7.16
C GLY A 236 8.41 -15.12 -8.35
N GLU A 237 8.68 -15.53 -9.59
CA GLU A 237 8.17 -14.88 -10.79
C GLU A 237 6.64 -14.87 -10.77
N VAL A 238 6.03 -13.83 -11.32
CA VAL A 238 4.58 -13.66 -11.30
C VAL A 238 4.06 -13.71 -12.72
N THR A 239 3.01 -14.48 -12.98
CA THR A 239 2.30 -14.47 -14.27
C THR A 239 0.83 -14.11 -14.11
N GLY A 240 0.15 -13.82 -15.22
CA GLY A 240 -1.27 -13.48 -15.22
C GLY A 240 -1.58 -12.06 -14.77
N VAL A 241 -0.61 -11.15 -14.79
CA VAL A 241 -0.78 -9.70 -14.58
C VAL A 241 -0.50 -8.99 -15.91
N GLY A 242 -1.34 -8.04 -16.33
CA GLY A 242 -1.17 -7.33 -17.59
C GLY A 242 -1.71 -8.08 -18.82
N GLU A 243 -1.37 -7.59 -20.02
CA GLU A 243 -1.91 -8.10 -21.29
C GLU A 243 -1.38 -9.50 -21.68
N PRO A 244 -2.21 -10.38 -22.27
CA PRO A 244 -1.76 -11.70 -22.73
C PRO A 244 -0.64 -11.60 -23.76
N GLY A 245 0.51 -12.21 -23.48
CA GLY A 245 1.68 -12.20 -24.36
C GLY A 245 2.75 -11.16 -23.99
N THR A 246 2.48 -10.26 -23.03
CA THR A 246 3.56 -9.67 -22.24
C THR A 246 3.91 -10.66 -21.14
N THR A 247 5.13 -11.22 -21.14
CA THR A 247 5.61 -12.00 -20.00
C THR A 247 5.67 -11.06 -18.80
N PRO A 248 4.85 -11.24 -17.76
CA PRO A 248 5.10 -10.53 -16.52
C PRO A 248 6.29 -11.27 -15.91
N THR A 249 7.41 -10.58 -15.84
CA THR A 249 8.53 -10.98 -15.01
C THR A 249 8.58 -9.83 -14.04
N ASP A 250 8.01 -10.00 -12.86
CA ASP A 250 8.79 -9.64 -11.70
C ASP A 250 8.28 -10.31 -10.41
N PRO A 251 9.19 -10.91 -9.63
CA PRO A 251 8.97 -11.18 -8.23
C PRO A 251 8.75 -9.86 -7.47
N PRO A 252 8.18 -9.91 -6.26
CA PRO A 252 8.08 -8.73 -5.40
C PRO A 252 9.50 -8.28 -5.03
N THR A 253 9.95 -7.15 -5.58
CA THR A 253 11.27 -6.54 -5.28
C THR A 253 12.45 -7.51 -5.37
N ASP A 254 12.92 -7.81 -6.58
CA ASP A 254 14.26 -8.37 -6.78
C ASP A 254 15.32 -7.39 -6.20
N PRO A 255 16.20 -7.81 -5.28
CA PRO A 255 17.28 -6.98 -4.74
C PRO A 255 18.33 -6.49 -5.76
N THR A 256 18.16 -6.76 -7.06
CA THR A 256 19.10 -6.36 -8.12
C THR A 256 18.61 -5.24 -9.05
N ALA A 257 17.32 -4.91 -9.07
CA ALA A 257 16.86 -3.70 -9.75
C ALA A 257 17.21 -2.48 -8.87
N THR A 258 18.35 -1.84 -9.16
CA THR A 258 18.82 -0.68 -8.38
C THR A 258 18.68 0.58 -9.21
N CYS A 259 18.05 1.60 -8.64
CA CYS A 259 18.05 2.93 -9.21
C CYS A 259 18.81 3.92 -8.32
N THR A 260 19.34 4.95 -8.97
CA THR A 260 19.83 6.15 -8.29
C THR A 260 19.04 7.34 -8.79
N SER A 261 18.98 8.40 -7.99
CA SER A 261 18.50 9.68 -8.48
C SER A 261 19.53 10.78 -8.27
N THR A 262 19.49 11.77 -9.14
CA THR A 262 20.24 13.01 -8.99
C THR A 262 19.29 14.18 -9.14
N ARG A 263 19.48 15.23 -8.35
CA ARG A 263 18.67 16.44 -8.41
C ARG A 263 19.52 17.65 -8.73
N LYS A 264 19.02 18.52 -9.60
CA LYS A 264 19.74 19.71 -10.05
C LYS A 264 18.78 20.87 -10.23
N ALA A 265 19.13 22.03 -9.68
CA ALA A 265 18.44 23.28 -10.01
C ALA A 265 18.69 23.64 -11.49
N THR A 266 17.62 23.83 -12.24
CA THR A 266 17.66 24.31 -13.64
C THR A 266 17.39 25.81 -13.74
N ASN A 267 16.67 26.37 -12.77
CA ASN A 267 16.46 27.80 -12.63
C ASN A 267 16.26 28.18 -11.15
N SER A 268 16.54 29.42 -10.79
CA SER A 268 16.34 29.92 -9.42
C SER A 268 16.02 31.41 -9.40
N TRP A 269 15.15 31.84 -8.50
CA TRP A 269 14.80 33.24 -8.26
C TRP A 269 14.60 33.48 -6.77
N SER A 270 14.36 34.73 -6.38
CA SER A 270 14.09 35.07 -4.99
C SER A 270 12.85 34.33 -4.48
N GLY A 271 13.05 33.39 -3.56
CA GLY A 271 11.97 32.65 -2.91
C GLY A 271 11.47 31.39 -3.66
N GLY A 272 12.10 31.01 -4.77
CA GLY A 272 11.72 29.78 -5.49
C GLY A 272 12.77 29.29 -6.48
N TYR A 273 12.53 28.08 -6.99
CA TYR A 273 13.44 27.41 -7.92
C TYR A 273 12.69 26.42 -8.80
N GLN A 274 13.34 26.03 -9.90
CA GLN A 274 12.98 24.88 -10.70
C GLN A 274 14.08 23.84 -10.58
N ALA A 275 13.71 22.58 -10.36
CA ALA A 275 14.65 21.48 -10.24
C ALA A 275 14.25 20.29 -11.11
N ASP A 276 15.25 19.69 -11.74
CA ASP A 276 15.13 18.41 -12.41
C ASP A 276 15.62 17.30 -11.49
N VAL A 277 14.93 16.18 -11.50
CA VAL A 277 15.32 14.94 -10.83
C VAL A 277 15.42 13.85 -11.89
N THR A 278 16.64 13.34 -12.08
CA THR A 278 16.93 12.25 -13.01
C THR A 278 17.05 10.96 -12.26
N VAL A 279 16.20 9.99 -12.60
CA VAL A 279 16.27 8.60 -12.15
C VAL A 279 17.10 7.81 -13.15
N LYS A 280 18.03 6.99 -12.67
CA LYS A 280 18.86 6.12 -13.50
C LYS A 280 18.79 4.69 -13.01
N ASN A 281 18.56 3.76 -13.95
CA ASN A 281 18.76 2.36 -13.72
C ASN A 281 20.26 2.04 -13.66
N THR A 282 20.72 1.60 -12.50
CA THR A 282 22.12 1.21 -12.24
C THR A 282 22.29 -0.30 -12.09
N GLY A 283 21.19 -1.04 -12.08
CA GLY A 283 21.18 -2.49 -11.98
C GLY A 283 21.31 -3.17 -13.35
N PRO A 284 21.53 -4.49 -13.37
CA PRO A 284 21.60 -5.29 -14.60
C PRO A 284 20.23 -5.57 -15.22
N ASN A 285 19.13 -5.28 -14.52
CA ASN A 285 17.75 -5.62 -14.92
C ASN A 285 16.94 -4.38 -15.30
N THR A 286 15.97 -4.52 -16.19
CA THR A 286 15.06 -3.42 -16.57
C THR A 286 14.15 -3.05 -15.41
N ILE A 287 14.05 -1.77 -15.09
CA ILE A 287 13.06 -1.22 -14.15
C ILE A 287 11.75 -1.04 -14.89
N LEU A 288 10.62 -1.39 -14.28
CA LEU A 288 9.28 -1.23 -14.85
C LEU A 288 8.53 -0.02 -14.29
N GLY A 289 8.78 0.31 -13.01
CA GLY A 289 8.36 1.57 -12.39
C GLY A 289 9.42 2.09 -11.42
N TRP A 290 9.46 3.40 -11.25
CA TRP A 290 10.33 4.04 -10.27
C TRP A 290 9.55 5.04 -9.42
N MET A 291 10.02 5.20 -8.19
CA MET A 291 9.55 6.20 -7.26
C MET A 291 10.76 6.95 -6.71
N VAL A 292 10.58 8.24 -6.47
CA VAL A 292 11.58 9.09 -5.83
C VAL A 292 11.00 9.79 -4.63
N GLU A 293 11.69 9.69 -3.50
CA GLU A 293 11.32 10.33 -2.25
C GLU A 293 12.34 11.40 -1.85
N PHE A 294 11.85 12.54 -1.37
CA PHE A 294 12.69 13.56 -0.74
C PHE A 294 11.89 14.36 0.29
N THR A 295 12.61 14.97 1.24
CA THR A 295 12.01 15.88 2.22
C THR A 295 12.38 17.30 1.87
N LEU A 296 11.38 18.17 1.76
CA LEU A 296 11.59 19.60 1.59
C LEU A 296 12.04 20.23 2.93
N PRO A 297 12.78 21.34 2.91
CA PRO A 297 12.98 22.14 4.11
C PRO A 297 11.65 22.72 4.64
N SER A 298 11.57 22.96 5.95
CA SER A 298 10.39 23.55 6.58
C SER A 298 9.98 24.85 5.89
N GLY A 299 8.70 24.97 5.53
CA GLY A 299 8.14 26.15 4.88
C GLY A 299 8.33 26.19 3.37
N GLN A 300 9.00 25.21 2.77
CA GLN A 300 8.99 25.02 1.32
C GLN A 300 7.77 24.21 0.87
N LYS A 301 7.48 24.21 -0.43
CA LYS A 301 6.46 23.34 -1.05
C LYS A 301 6.73 23.15 -2.53
N VAL A 302 6.19 22.08 -3.11
CA VAL A 302 6.12 21.91 -4.57
C VAL A 302 4.87 22.62 -5.08
N GLU A 303 5.03 23.55 -6.02
CA GLU A 303 3.93 24.31 -6.63
C GLU A 303 3.40 23.62 -7.89
N SER A 304 4.29 23.01 -8.67
CA SER A 304 3.96 22.27 -9.88
C SER A 304 5.01 21.21 -10.16
N LEU A 305 4.60 20.13 -10.81
CA LEU A 305 5.47 19.01 -11.17
C LEU A 305 5.03 18.45 -12.52
N TRP A 306 5.97 17.99 -13.34
CA TRP A 306 5.70 17.34 -14.63
C TRP A 306 6.60 16.13 -14.85
N ASN A 307 6.14 15.23 -15.74
CA ASN A 307 6.74 13.93 -16.03
C ASN A 307 6.84 12.99 -14.82
N GLY A 308 5.97 13.20 -13.83
CA GLY A 308 5.76 12.34 -12.67
C GLY A 308 4.44 12.68 -11.98
N SER A 309 4.04 11.88 -11.00
CA SER A 309 2.86 12.11 -10.16
C SER A 309 3.28 12.14 -8.69
N ALA A 310 2.88 13.17 -7.95
CA ALA A 310 3.35 13.40 -6.59
C ALA A 310 2.27 13.23 -5.52
N THR A 311 2.66 12.61 -4.42
CA THR A 311 1.91 12.57 -3.16
C THR A 311 2.70 13.29 -2.06
N TYR A 312 1.98 13.82 -1.07
CA TYR A 312 2.55 14.70 -0.05
C TYR A 312 2.18 14.24 1.36
N GLY A 313 3.20 14.17 2.23
CA GLY A 313 3.07 13.87 3.66
C GLY A 313 3.73 14.98 4.47
N GLY A 314 3.02 16.09 4.67
CA GLY A 314 3.62 17.30 5.26
C GLY A 314 4.75 17.83 4.37
N GLN A 315 6.00 17.69 4.83
CA GLN A 315 7.19 18.16 4.12
C GLN A 315 7.85 17.07 3.26
N GLN A 316 7.39 15.82 3.38
CA GLN A 316 7.81 14.70 2.53
C GLN A 316 7.08 14.74 1.19
N VAL A 317 7.84 14.52 0.13
CA VAL A 317 7.36 14.44 -1.26
C VAL A 317 7.76 13.08 -1.80
N MET A 318 6.78 12.38 -2.35
CA MET A 318 6.97 11.11 -3.05
C MET A 318 6.48 11.28 -4.47
N VAL A 319 7.33 10.95 -5.45
CA VAL A 319 7.06 11.13 -6.87
C VAL A 319 7.16 9.80 -7.58
N HIS A 320 6.06 9.35 -8.16
CA HIS A 320 6.02 8.20 -9.06
C HIS A 320 6.32 8.63 -10.50
N ASN A 321 6.83 7.68 -11.29
CA ASN A 321 6.94 7.84 -12.74
C ASN A 321 5.61 8.22 -13.39
N ALA A 322 5.68 8.97 -14.48
CA ALA A 322 4.57 9.10 -15.42
C ALA A 322 4.42 7.82 -16.25
N ASP A 323 3.27 7.68 -16.90
CA ASP A 323 2.80 6.50 -17.64
C ASP A 323 3.83 5.99 -18.65
N TRP A 324 4.55 6.93 -19.24
CA TRP A 324 5.40 6.71 -20.40
C TRP A 324 6.89 6.65 -20.04
N ASN A 325 7.28 6.89 -18.78
CA ASN A 325 8.69 6.95 -18.37
C ASN A 325 9.08 6.02 -17.22
N GLY A 326 8.20 5.10 -16.78
CA GLY A 326 8.53 4.12 -15.74
C GLY A 326 9.53 3.06 -16.19
N LYS A 327 9.45 2.61 -17.43
CA LYS A 327 10.30 1.54 -17.97
C LYS A 327 11.71 2.04 -18.30
N LEU A 328 12.72 1.58 -17.57
CA LEU A 328 14.13 1.93 -17.78
C LEU A 328 14.98 0.67 -17.98
N ALA A 329 15.50 0.45 -19.18
CA ALA A 329 16.52 -0.57 -19.43
C ALA A 329 17.79 -0.31 -18.60
N PRO A 330 18.68 -1.31 -18.40
CA PRO A 330 19.95 -1.10 -17.71
C PRO A 330 20.73 0.10 -18.26
N GLY A 331 21.10 1.04 -17.39
CA GLY A 331 21.80 2.27 -17.76
C GLY A 331 20.90 3.40 -18.28
N ALA A 332 19.61 3.16 -18.55
CA ALA A 332 18.67 4.18 -19.00
C ALA A 332 18.21 5.10 -17.87
N SER A 333 17.68 6.26 -18.25
CA SER A 333 17.21 7.29 -17.32
C SER A 333 15.86 7.88 -17.71
N ALA A 334 15.12 8.33 -16.70
CA ALA A 334 13.97 9.21 -16.83
C ALA A 334 14.19 10.49 -16.01
N THR A 335 13.54 11.57 -16.39
CA THR A 335 13.60 12.84 -15.65
C THR A 335 12.20 13.38 -15.42
N PHE A 336 11.93 13.75 -14.17
CA PHE A 336 10.81 14.63 -13.82
C PHE A 336 11.35 15.96 -13.32
N SER A 337 10.53 17.01 -13.38
CA SER A 337 10.93 18.31 -12.83
C SER A 337 9.78 18.95 -12.06
N TYR A 338 10.15 19.86 -11.16
CA TYR A 338 9.19 20.55 -10.32
C TYR A 338 9.61 21.99 -10.03
N VAL A 339 8.63 22.83 -9.69
CA VAL A 339 8.83 24.17 -9.15
C VAL A 339 8.67 24.12 -7.63
N GLY A 340 9.71 24.51 -6.91
CA GLY A 340 9.69 24.69 -5.47
C GLY A 340 9.53 26.16 -5.08
N SER A 341 8.81 26.44 -4.00
CA SER A 341 8.72 27.76 -3.38
C SER A 341 9.09 27.72 -1.90
N GLY A 342 9.31 28.89 -1.29
CA GLY A 342 9.61 29.03 0.14
C GLY A 342 11.10 28.98 0.50
N GLY A 343 11.99 28.97 -0.50
CA GLY A 343 13.44 28.98 -0.28
C GLY A 343 14.22 28.57 -1.52
N ALA A 344 15.52 28.33 -1.34
CA ALA A 344 16.40 27.76 -2.38
C ALA A 344 16.39 26.23 -2.32
N LEU A 345 16.77 25.59 -3.44
CA LEU A 345 16.97 24.14 -3.48
C LEU A 345 18.04 23.71 -2.49
N ASP A 346 17.76 22.69 -1.68
CA ASP A 346 18.71 22.12 -0.73
C ASP A 346 19.58 21.01 -1.35
N ALA A 347 20.61 20.59 -0.62
CA ALA A 347 21.58 19.60 -1.09
C ALA A 347 21.17 18.14 -0.83
N SER A 348 19.96 17.87 -0.30
CA SER A 348 19.50 16.49 -0.09
C SER A 348 19.43 15.73 -1.41
N VAL A 349 19.84 14.46 -1.37
CA VAL A 349 19.76 13.57 -2.53
C VAL A 349 18.44 12.83 -2.45
N PRO A 350 17.54 12.94 -3.45
CA PRO A 350 16.32 12.16 -3.44
C PRO A 350 16.63 10.66 -3.51
N VAL A 351 15.89 9.87 -2.75
CA VAL A 351 16.06 8.42 -2.68
C VAL A 351 15.21 7.81 -3.78
N CYS A 352 15.80 6.94 -4.60
CA CYS A 352 15.07 6.22 -5.63
C CYS A 352 14.77 4.78 -5.18
N THR A 353 13.54 4.35 -5.41
CA THR A 353 13.06 2.98 -5.24
C THR A 353 12.46 2.46 -6.55
N VAL A 354 12.53 1.14 -6.73
CA VAL A 354 11.99 0.44 -7.91
C VAL A 354 10.78 -0.40 -7.51
N HIS A 355 9.84 -0.60 -8.44
CA HIS A 355 8.63 -1.42 -8.24
C HIS A 355 8.37 -2.38 -9.40
#